data_AF-A0A5B8J163-F1
#
_entry.id   AF-A0A5B8J163-F1
#
_cell.length_a   1.000
_cell.length_b   1.000
_cell.length_c   1.000
_cell.angle_alpha   90.00
_cell.angle_beta   90.00
_cell.angle_gamma   90.00
#
_symmetry.space_group_name_H-M   'P 1'
#
loop_
_entity.id
_entity.type
_entity.pdbx_description
1 polymer ?
#
loop_
_entity_poly.entity_id
_entity_poly.type
_entity_poly.pdbx_seq_one_letter_code
_entity_poly.pdbx_strand_id
1 'polypeptide(L)'
;MEAWAEPIAADYAAWPWQKTLGVLASHLDTLCERRDLDLADCDAYAKERLWLASTELLGRASRCFTPLQADEAHQALRQRLYSRGSLPVRSQFGQRFTGWRAELIRIDKTLSSGRWADANGMLHHPYAVPDQEHGPHVHWVWDTYSPQQLRLRAEQVLTAAVEIYHALVSTWFPHLKQTLGLASASPAALVAGLYIAPHHDDGSYEPPLMRLSLHPATGSSVTAHLAPSRDDLYAPVPSLPPGNEPSRSPWARPSTPVLSEPEVFGDAPATRYAYTWLHEDLHRLHLTVRGPRATNSGLP
;
A
#
# COMPACT_ATOMS: atom_id res chain seq x y z
N MET A 1 -45.64 -45.49 -8.49
CA MET A 1 -45.17 -44.33 -9.28
C MET A 1 -44.34 -43.49 -8.32
N GLU A 2 -43.10 -43.93 -8.08
CA GLU A 2 -42.16 -43.27 -7.18
C GLU A 2 -41.64 -42.00 -7.84
N ALA A 3 -41.89 -40.86 -7.20
CA ALA A 3 -41.28 -39.61 -7.58
C ALA A 3 -39.80 -39.68 -7.19
N TRP A 4 -38.93 -39.70 -8.20
CA TRP A 4 -37.49 -39.53 -7.99
C TRP A 4 -37.28 -38.09 -7.53
N ALA A 5 -37.06 -37.90 -6.23
CA ALA A 5 -36.62 -36.62 -5.71
C ALA A 5 -35.25 -36.32 -6.34
N GLU A 6 -35.15 -35.25 -7.11
CA GLU A 6 -33.86 -34.77 -7.59
C GLU A 6 -32.98 -34.47 -6.37
N PRO A 7 -31.72 -34.94 -6.33
CA PRO A 7 -30.82 -34.67 -5.23
C PRO A 7 -30.68 -33.14 -5.07
N ILE A 8 -30.92 -32.66 -3.86
CA ILE A 8 -30.79 -31.25 -3.51
C ILE A 8 -29.29 -30.99 -3.37
N ALA A 9 -28.81 -29.78 -3.68
CA ALA A 9 -27.37 -29.44 -3.63
C ALA A 9 -26.67 -29.79 -2.29
N ALA A 10 -27.42 -29.98 -1.20
CA ALA A 10 -26.95 -30.46 0.10
C ALA A 10 -26.50 -31.93 0.13
N ASP A 11 -26.86 -32.74 -0.87
CA ASP A 11 -26.50 -34.17 -0.98
C ASP A 11 -25.08 -34.39 -1.54
N TYR A 12 -24.46 -33.34 -2.10
CA TYR A 12 -23.06 -33.38 -2.51
C TYR A 12 -22.17 -33.08 -1.31
N ALA A 13 -21.28 -34.02 -0.99
CA ALA A 13 -20.33 -33.83 0.09
C ALA A 13 -19.49 -32.56 -0.18
N ALA A 14 -19.53 -31.59 0.72
CA ALA A 14 -18.91 -30.27 0.55
C ALA A 14 -17.36 -30.28 0.57
N TRP A 15 -16.74 -31.44 0.81
CA TRP A 15 -15.29 -31.56 0.97
C TRP A 15 -14.46 -31.18 -0.26
N PRO A 16 -14.87 -31.41 -1.53
CA PRO A 16 -14.09 -30.98 -2.69
C PRO A 16 -14.05 -29.45 -2.79
N TRP A 17 -15.16 -28.79 -2.46
CA TRP A 17 -15.26 -27.33 -2.44
C TRP A 17 -14.39 -26.73 -1.34
N GLN A 18 -14.43 -27.29 -0.13
CA GLN A 18 -13.56 -26.87 0.97
C GLN A 18 -12.07 -27.02 0.62
N LYS A 19 -11.67 -28.14 0.00
CA LYS A 19 -10.30 -28.36 -0.45
C LYS A 19 -9.87 -27.35 -1.51
N THR A 20 -10.75 -27.08 -2.47
CA THR A 20 -10.50 -26.12 -3.55
C THR A 20 -10.35 -24.70 -2.98
N LEU A 21 -11.23 -24.31 -2.07
CA LEU A 21 -11.15 -23.02 -1.38
C LEU A 21 -9.85 -22.90 -0.57
N GLY A 22 -9.42 -23.96 0.12
CA GLY A 22 -8.14 -23.96 0.84
C GLY A 22 -6.91 -23.77 -0.05
N VAL A 23 -6.90 -24.40 -1.23
CA VAL A 23 -5.82 -24.19 -2.23
C VAL A 23 -5.83 -22.76 -2.76
N LEU A 24 -7.02 -22.25 -3.11
CA LEU A 24 -7.17 -20.86 -3.55
C LEU A 24 -6.72 -19.88 -2.46
N ALA A 25 -7.13 -20.10 -1.22
CA ALA A 25 -6.76 -19.26 -0.10
C ALA A 25 -5.24 -19.24 0.13
N SER A 26 -4.58 -20.38 -0.02
CA SER A 26 -3.11 -20.48 0.11
C SER A 26 -2.39 -19.73 -1.02
N HIS A 27 -2.93 -19.77 -2.24
CA HIS A 27 -2.36 -19.03 -3.37
C HIS A 27 -2.58 -17.53 -3.23
N LEU A 28 -3.77 -17.08 -2.82
CA LEU A 28 -4.07 -15.67 -2.57
C LEU A 28 -3.22 -15.09 -1.45
N ASP A 29 -3.04 -15.84 -0.35
CA ASP A 29 -2.13 -15.51 0.75
C ASP A 29 -0.71 -15.26 0.22
N THR A 30 -0.19 -16.19 -0.60
CA THR A 30 1.14 -16.07 -1.23
C THR A 30 1.23 -14.85 -2.17
N LEU A 31 0.20 -14.57 -2.97
CA LEU A 31 0.17 -13.42 -3.87
C LEU A 31 0.17 -12.09 -3.09
N CYS A 32 -0.58 -12.03 -1.98
CA CYS A 32 -0.62 -10.87 -1.11
C CYS A 32 0.73 -10.65 -0.40
N GLU A 33 1.33 -11.71 0.17
CA GLU A 33 2.64 -11.63 0.83
C GLU A 33 3.74 -11.17 -0.14
N ARG A 34 3.70 -11.66 -1.39
CA ARG A 34 4.70 -11.31 -2.41
C ARG A 34 4.43 -9.99 -3.12
N ARG A 35 3.22 -9.44 -3.00
CA ARG A 35 2.77 -8.24 -3.72
C ARG A 35 2.86 -8.40 -5.24
N ASP A 36 2.42 -9.57 -5.72
CA ASP A 36 2.68 -10.06 -7.09
C ASP A 36 1.50 -9.84 -8.08
N LEU A 37 0.46 -9.09 -7.71
CA LEU A 37 -0.65 -8.74 -8.61
C LEU A 37 -0.27 -7.58 -9.54
N ASP A 38 -0.49 -7.74 -10.84
CA ASP A 38 -0.13 -6.73 -11.84
C ASP A 38 -1.10 -5.54 -11.81
N LEU A 39 -0.54 -4.32 -11.85
CA LEU A 39 -1.26 -3.05 -11.78
C LEU A 39 -0.70 -2.09 -12.84
N ALA A 40 -0.69 -2.55 -14.10
CA ALA A 40 -0.08 -1.83 -15.21
C ALA A 40 -0.62 -0.40 -15.42
N ASP A 41 -1.88 -0.17 -15.06
CA ASP A 41 -2.59 1.09 -15.29
C ASP A 41 -2.67 2.00 -14.04
N CYS A 42 -2.02 1.62 -12.93
CA CYS A 42 -1.97 2.45 -11.72
C CYS A 42 -0.66 3.24 -11.66
N ASP A 43 -0.76 4.56 -11.80
CA ASP A 43 0.40 5.46 -11.81
C ASP A 43 1.11 5.47 -10.45
N ALA A 44 0.37 5.47 -9.33
CA ALA A 44 0.95 5.40 -8.00
C ALA A 44 1.82 4.14 -7.80
N TYR A 45 1.30 2.96 -8.20
CA TYR A 45 2.06 1.71 -8.17
C TYR A 45 3.30 1.79 -9.06
N ALA A 46 3.12 2.21 -10.30
CA ALA A 46 4.19 2.24 -11.29
C ALA A 46 5.34 3.21 -10.90
N LYS A 47 5.03 4.33 -10.23
CA LYS A 47 6.05 5.27 -9.69
C LYS A 47 6.88 4.64 -8.58
N GLU A 48 6.28 3.98 -7.60
CA GLU A 48 7.03 3.27 -6.53
C GLU A 48 7.92 2.18 -7.13
N ARG A 49 7.37 1.40 -8.06
CA ARG A 49 8.09 0.30 -8.70
C ARG A 49 9.24 0.80 -9.57
N LEU A 50 9.05 1.88 -10.31
CA LEU A 50 10.12 2.54 -11.07
C LEU A 50 11.24 3.01 -10.14
N TRP A 51 10.90 3.75 -9.09
CA TRP A 51 11.88 4.26 -8.13
C TRP A 51 12.68 3.12 -7.46
N LEU A 52 11.98 2.07 -7.03
CA LEU A 52 12.59 0.91 -6.40
C LEU A 52 13.50 0.13 -7.36
N ALA A 53 13.07 -0.08 -8.61
CA ALA A 53 13.90 -0.72 -9.63
C ALA A 53 15.17 0.11 -9.91
N SER A 54 15.02 1.43 -10.11
CA SER A 54 16.14 2.34 -10.41
C SER A 54 17.15 2.41 -9.27
N THR A 55 16.69 2.51 -8.01
CA THR A 55 17.59 2.52 -6.84
C THR A 55 18.37 1.22 -6.70
N GLU A 56 17.73 0.07 -6.90
CA GLU A 56 18.38 -1.26 -6.85
C GLU A 56 19.37 -1.47 -8.01
N LEU A 57 19.01 -1.07 -9.23
CA LEU A 57 19.88 -1.17 -10.39
C LEU A 57 21.17 -0.35 -10.24
N LEU A 58 21.04 0.84 -9.64
CA LEU A 58 22.16 1.74 -9.36
C LEU A 58 22.87 1.44 -8.03
N GLY A 59 22.50 0.36 -7.33
CA GLY A 59 23.13 -0.04 -6.06
C GLY A 59 22.99 1.00 -4.95
N ARG A 60 21.94 1.83 -4.98
CA ARG A 60 21.68 2.85 -3.95
C ARG A 60 21.11 2.20 -2.70
N ALA A 61 21.53 2.68 -1.53
CA ALA A 61 21.02 2.21 -0.25
C ALA A 61 19.50 2.41 -0.11
N SER A 62 18.88 1.66 0.79
CA SER A 62 17.51 1.96 1.22
C SER A 62 17.45 3.35 1.85
N ARG A 63 16.31 4.02 1.66
CA ARG A 63 16.08 5.41 2.12
C ARG A 63 17.03 6.43 1.47
N CYS A 64 17.54 6.15 0.27
CA CYS A 64 18.12 7.18 -0.57
C CYS A 64 17.00 8.10 -1.08
N PHE A 65 17.15 9.41 -0.87
CA PHE A 65 16.21 10.43 -1.35
C PHE A 65 16.82 11.31 -2.45
N THR A 66 18.11 11.13 -2.75
CA THR A 66 18.81 11.85 -3.80
C THR A 66 18.20 11.49 -5.16
N PRO A 67 17.79 12.48 -5.97
CA PRO A 67 17.27 12.23 -7.30
C PRO A 67 18.27 11.45 -8.16
N LEU A 68 17.76 10.60 -9.05
CA LEU A 68 18.54 9.70 -9.90
C LEU A 68 18.49 10.16 -11.35
N GLN A 69 19.59 10.04 -12.09
CA GLN A 69 19.56 10.24 -13.53
C GLN A 69 18.75 9.13 -14.21
N ALA A 70 17.69 9.49 -14.93
CA ALA A 70 16.81 8.52 -15.60
C ALA A 70 17.59 7.68 -16.63
N ASP A 71 18.51 8.32 -17.36
CA ASP A 71 19.33 7.67 -18.38
C ASP A 71 20.28 6.62 -17.80
N GLU A 72 20.86 6.89 -16.62
CA GLU A 72 21.71 5.91 -15.93
C GLU A 72 20.92 4.67 -15.53
N ALA A 73 19.73 4.86 -14.95
CA ALA A 73 18.85 3.76 -14.58
C ALA A 73 18.39 2.97 -15.81
N HIS A 74 18.06 3.66 -16.91
CA HIS A 74 17.67 3.04 -18.18
C HIS A 74 18.80 2.19 -18.77
N GLN A 75 20.03 2.72 -18.83
CA GLN A 75 21.19 2.00 -19.31
C GLN A 75 21.48 0.77 -18.44
N ALA A 76 21.44 0.91 -17.12
CA ALA A 76 21.63 -0.19 -16.18
C ALA A 76 20.57 -1.30 -16.39
N LEU A 77 19.30 -0.93 -16.56
CA LEU A 77 18.23 -1.87 -16.85
C LEU A 77 18.47 -2.62 -18.17
N ARG A 78 18.77 -1.90 -19.25
CA ARG A 78 19.02 -2.51 -20.58
C ARG A 78 20.20 -3.45 -20.55
N GLN A 79 21.30 -3.07 -19.90
CA GLN A 79 22.47 -3.94 -19.74
C GLN A 79 22.08 -5.24 -19.03
N ARG A 80 21.22 -5.19 -18.01
CA ARG A 80 20.77 -6.39 -17.30
C ARG A 80 19.77 -7.23 -18.09
N LEU A 81 18.81 -6.59 -18.76
CA LEU A 81 17.74 -7.27 -19.50
C LEU A 81 18.26 -7.94 -20.79
N TYR A 82 19.11 -7.24 -21.55
CA TYR A 82 19.47 -7.64 -22.90
C TYR A 82 20.87 -8.28 -23.00
N SER A 83 21.65 -8.36 -21.92
CA SER A 83 22.99 -8.98 -21.95
C SER A 83 22.99 -10.49 -22.19
N ARG A 84 21.90 -11.19 -21.86
CA ARG A 84 21.83 -12.67 -21.90
C ARG A 84 21.11 -13.24 -23.12
N GLY A 85 20.81 -12.42 -24.13
CA GLY A 85 20.15 -12.85 -25.38
C GLY A 85 18.69 -13.31 -25.24
N SER A 86 18.20 -13.56 -24.01
CA SER A 86 16.80 -13.85 -23.69
C SER A 86 16.37 -13.11 -22.43
N LEU A 87 15.15 -12.55 -22.47
CA LEU A 87 14.57 -11.83 -21.35
C LEU A 87 14.07 -12.84 -20.29
N PRO A 88 14.61 -12.83 -19.07
CA PRO A 88 14.14 -13.71 -18.01
C PRO A 88 12.66 -13.46 -17.71
N VAL A 89 11.94 -14.52 -17.32
CA VAL A 89 10.52 -14.44 -16.92
C VAL A 89 10.36 -13.56 -15.68
N ARG A 90 11.32 -13.65 -14.76
CA ARG A 90 11.38 -12.91 -13.50
C ARG A 90 12.83 -12.52 -13.23
N SER A 91 13.05 -11.27 -12.85
CA SER A 91 14.37 -10.77 -12.43
C SER A 91 14.30 -10.24 -11.02
N GLN A 92 15.37 -10.47 -10.28
CA GLN A 92 15.62 -9.85 -8.99
C GLN A 92 16.78 -8.86 -9.14
N PHE A 93 16.59 -7.64 -8.65
CA PHE A 93 17.64 -6.63 -8.54
C PHE A 93 17.87 -6.34 -7.05
N GLY A 94 19.11 -6.61 -6.63
CA GLY A 94 19.52 -6.71 -5.22
C GLY A 94 18.52 -7.45 -4.34
N GLN A 95 18.24 -6.93 -3.15
CA GLN A 95 17.42 -7.63 -2.16
C GLN A 95 15.97 -7.12 -2.11
N ARG A 96 15.69 -5.94 -2.67
CA ARG A 96 14.41 -5.24 -2.45
C ARG A 96 13.49 -5.25 -3.67
N PHE A 97 14.02 -5.43 -4.88
CA PHE A 97 13.20 -5.43 -6.08
C PHE A 97 13.17 -6.80 -6.76
N THR A 98 11.96 -7.28 -7.03
CA THR A 98 11.72 -8.42 -7.92
C THR A 98 10.60 -8.05 -8.87
N GLY A 99 10.83 -8.18 -10.17
CA GLY A 99 9.86 -7.81 -11.20
C GLY A 99 9.69 -8.89 -12.25
N TRP A 100 8.47 -9.00 -12.78
CA TRP A 100 8.15 -9.88 -13.91
C TRP A 100 8.58 -9.25 -15.23
N ARG A 101 8.81 -10.06 -16.26
CA ARG A 101 9.22 -9.59 -17.59
C ARG A 101 8.35 -8.45 -18.13
N ALA A 102 7.03 -8.59 -18.02
CA ALA A 102 6.09 -7.57 -18.50
C ALA A 102 6.29 -6.23 -17.76
N GLU A 103 6.48 -6.27 -16.44
CA GLU A 103 6.76 -5.10 -15.63
C GLU A 103 8.10 -4.45 -16.00
N LEU A 104 9.15 -5.24 -16.18
CA LEU A 104 10.48 -4.75 -16.58
C LEU A 104 10.45 -4.06 -17.94
N ILE A 105 9.69 -4.60 -18.89
CA ILE A 105 9.48 -3.96 -20.22
C ILE A 105 8.72 -2.64 -20.08
N ARG A 106 7.72 -2.56 -19.18
CA ARG A 106 7.02 -1.30 -18.92
C ARG A 106 7.95 -0.27 -18.27
N ILE A 107 8.79 -0.68 -17.32
CA ILE A 107 9.80 0.19 -16.71
C ILE A 107 10.79 0.70 -17.77
N ASP A 108 11.30 -0.17 -18.64
CA ASP A 108 12.16 0.19 -19.78
C ASP A 108 11.49 1.24 -20.68
N LYS A 109 10.22 1.02 -21.06
CA LYS A 109 9.45 1.97 -21.87
C LYS A 109 9.23 3.31 -21.16
N THR A 110 8.91 3.31 -19.88
CA THR A 110 8.72 4.52 -19.07
C THR A 110 10.00 5.33 -18.99
N LEU A 111 11.13 4.68 -18.69
CA LEU A 111 12.44 5.31 -18.67
C LEU A 111 12.81 5.89 -20.04
N SER A 112 12.62 5.12 -21.12
CA SER A 112 12.94 5.56 -22.48
C SER A 112 12.11 6.76 -22.96
N SER A 113 10.89 6.93 -22.45
CA SER A 113 10.03 8.05 -22.80
C SER A 113 10.25 9.29 -21.93
N GLY A 114 11.12 9.20 -20.92
CA GLY A 114 11.31 10.26 -19.92
C GLY A 114 10.08 10.50 -19.04
N ARG A 115 9.11 9.58 -19.03
CA ARG A 115 7.89 9.73 -18.21
C ARG A 115 8.29 9.71 -16.73
N TRP A 116 7.88 10.77 -16.01
CA TRP A 116 8.20 11.04 -14.59
C TRP A 116 9.64 11.47 -14.29
N ALA A 117 10.47 11.70 -15.30
CA ALA A 117 11.66 12.52 -15.14
C ALA A 117 11.29 14.01 -15.17
N ASP A 118 12.03 14.84 -14.45
CA ASP A 118 11.90 16.29 -14.55
C ASP A 118 12.57 16.85 -15.82
N ALA A 119 12.55 18.18 -15.99
CA ALA A 119 13.17 18.84 -17.15
C ALA A 119 14.68 18.60 -17.28
N ASN A 120 15.34 18.18 -16.20
CA ASN A 120 16.78 17.87 -16.17
C ASN A 120 17.04 16.36 -16.33
N GLY A 121 16.02 15.55 -16.57
CA GLY A 121 16.16 14.09 -16.68
C GLY A 121 16.28 13.37 -15.33
N MET A 122 15.95 14.04 -14.22
CA MET A 122 16.05 13.46 -12.88
C MET A 122 14.75 12.76 -12.49
N LEU A 123 14.87 11.53 -12.03
CA LEU A 123 13.83 10.80 -11.30
C LEU A 123 13.89 11.23 -9.83
N HIS A 124 12.73 11.59 -9.27
CA HIS A 124 12.60 11.96 -7.87
C HIS A 124 11.90 10.86 -7.08
N HIS A 125 12.16 10.82 -5.78
CA HIS A 125 11.41 9.95 -4.88
C HIS A 125 9.90 10.30 -4.97
N PRO A 126 8.99 9.31 -5.03
CA PRO A 126 7.58 9.55 -5.32
C PRO A 126 6.82 10.33 -4.23
N TYR A 127 7.40 10.42 -3.03
CA TYR A 127 6.82 11.09 -1.86
C TYR A 127 7.79 12.09 -1.25
N ALA A 128 7.25 13.01 -0.44
CA ALA A 128 7.96 14.00 0.34
C ALA A 128 9.20 13.41 1.04
N VAL A 129 10.34 14.03 0.77
CA VAL A 129 11.67 13.65 1.26
C VAL A 129 12.00 14.39 2.57
N PRO A 130 13.03 13.98 3.33
CA PRO A 130 13.46 14.70 4.51
C PRO A 130 13.74 16.17 4.24
N ASP A 131 13.33 17.05 5.15
CA ASP A 131 13.54 18.51 5.09
C ASP A 131 14.45 19.02 6.21
N GLN A 132 14.92 18.13 7.09
CA GLN A 132 15.86 18.46 8.15
C GLN A 132 17.22 17.78 7.92
N GLU A 133 18.29 18.45 8.33
CA GLU A 133 19.64 17.91 8.21
C GLU A 133 19.89 16.75 9.17
N HIS A 134 20.84 15.89 8.82
CA HIS A 134 21.28 14.81 9.71
C HIS A 134 22.13 15.42 10.84
N GLY A 135 21.50 15.74 11.95
CA GLY A 135 22.15 16.23 13.16
C GLY A 135 22.57 15.10 14.12
N PRO A 136 23.31 15.43 15.20
CA PRO A 136 23.71 14.46 16.23
C PRO A 136 22.54 13.84 17.00
N HIS A 137 21.31 14.37 16.82
CA HIS A 137 20.08 13.90 17.46
C HIS A 137 19.22 13.00 16.55
N VAL A 138 19.70 12.63 15.36
CA VAL A 138 18.98 11.73 14.45
C VAL A 138 19.22 10.29 14.89
N HIS A 139 18.21 9.68 15.49
CA HIS A 139 18.20 8.28 15.90
C HIS A 139 17.37 7.42 14.94
N TRP A 140 16.36 8.01 14.30
CA TRP A 140 15.37 7.34 13.47
C TRP A 140 15.07 8.11 12.19
N VAL A 141 14.48 7.42 11.20
CA VAL A 141 14.23 7.99 9.87
C VAL A 141 13.25 9.17 9.89
N TRP A 142 12.35 9.24 10.88
CA TRP A 142 11.43 10.37 11.02
C TRP A 142 12.07 11.60 11.67
N ASP A 143 13.21 11.46 12.35
CA ASP A 143 13.88 12.60 12.99
C ASP A 143 14.45 13.59 11.96
N THR A 144 14.54 13.17 10.68
CA THR A 144 14.94 14.04 9.56
C THR A 144 13.75 14.77 8.92
N TYR A 145 12.55 14.65 9.50
CA TYR A 145 11.33 15.26 8.98
C TYR A 145 10.74 16.24 10.00
N SER A 146 10.47 17.47 9.56
CA SER A 146 9.60 18.35 10.31
C SER A 146 8.19 17.76 10.43
N PRO A 147 7.40 18.13 11.45
CA PRO A 147 6.02 17.66 11.59
C PRO A 147 5.17 17.85 10.34
N GLN A 148 5.35 18.98 9.64
CA GLN A 148 4.60 19.27 8.42
C GLN A 148 5.04 18.42 7.24
N GLN A 149 6.35 18.17 7.10
CA GLN A 149 6.86 17.30 6.06
C GLN A 149 6.43 15.84 6.28
N LEU A 150 6.40 15.38 7.54
CA LEU A 150 5.88 14.05 7.86
C LEU A 150 4.38 13.93 7.58
N ARG A 151 3.58 14.95 7.94
CA ARG A 151 2.16 15.03 7.58
C ARG A 151 1.95 14.94 6.07
N LEU A 152 2.69 15.74 5.29
CA LEU A 152 2.63 15.74 3.83
C LEU A 152 3.00 14.38 3.25
N ARG A 153 4.07 13.76 3.76
CA ARG A 153 4.48 12.41 3.34
C ARG A 153 3.38 11.39 3.63
N ALA A 154 2.82 11.40 4.83
CA ALA A 154 1.74 10.48 5.20
C ALA A 154 0.52 10.64 4.28
N GLU A 155 0.12 11.88 4.00
CA GLU A 155 -0.98 12.18 3.07
C GLU A 155 -0.71 11.63 1.67
N GLN A 156 0.47 11.87 1.10
CA GLN A 156 0.83 11.38 -0.23
C GLN A 156 0.91 9.85 -0.30
N VAL A 157 1.49 9.20 0.71
CA VAL A 157 1.58 7.74 0.79
C VAL A 157 0.18 7.13 0.90
N LEU A 158 -0.68 7.65 1.78
CA LEU A 158 -2.04 7.12 1.96
C LEU A 158 -2.91 7.38 0.73
N THR A 159 -2.76 8.52 0.07
CA THR A 159 -3.43 8.81 -1.21
C THR A 159 -3.06 7.76 -2.26
N ALA A 160 -1.76 7.52 -2.43
CA ALA A 160 -1.26 6.48 -3.32
C ALA A 160 -1.75 5.08 -2.91
N ALA A 161 -1.79 4.78 -1.60
CA ALA A 161 -2.25 3.47 -1.11
C ALA A 161 -3.72 3.22 -1.45
N VAL A 162 -4.59 4.23 -1.29
CA VAL A 162 -6.01 4.16 -1.66
C VAL A 162 -6.16 3.96 -3.17
N GLU A 163 -5.39 4.69 -3.99
CA GLU A 163 -5.38 4.51 -5.46
C GLU A 163 -4.99 3.07 -5.84
N ILE A 164 -3.88 2.57 -5.29
CA ILE A 164 -3.38 1.22 -5.55
C ILE A 164 -4.39 0.15 -5.09
N TYR A 165 -4.97 0.31 -3.90
CA TYR A 165 -5.99 -0.60 -3.39
C TYR A 165 -7.23 -0.64 -4.31
N HIS A 166 -7.72 0.51 -4.76
CA HIS A 166 -8.84 0.55 -5.69
C HIS A 166 -8.51 -0.10 -7.05
N ALA A 167 -7.28 0.08 -7.54
CA ALA A 167 -6.81 -0.60 -8.75
C ALA A 167 -6.76 -2.12 -8.53
N LEU A 168 -6.21 -2.60 -7.41
CA LEU A 168 -6.20 -4.02 -7.04
C LEU A 168 -7.60 -4.63 -7.05
N VAL A 169 -8.53 -3.99 -6.36
CA VAL A 169 -9.91 -4.50 -6.26
C VAL A 169 -10.61 -4.46 -7.63
N SER A 170 -10.45 -3.38 -8.39
CA SER A 170 -11.15 -3.23 -9.67
C SER A 170 -10.62 -4.17 -10.74
N THR A 171 -9.31 -4.44 -10.76
CA THR A 171 -8.67 -5.33 -11.73
C THR A 171 -8.83 -6.80 -11.37
N TRP A 172 -8.61 -7.17 -10.10
CA TRP A 172 -8.49 -8.58 -9.70
C TRP A 172 -9.70 -9.12 -8.93
N PHE A 173 -10.48 -8.26 -8.27
CA PHE A 173 -11.60 -8.66 -7.42
C PHE A 173 -12.89 -7.87 -7.69
N PRO A 174 -13.29 -7.62 -8.96
CA PRO A 174 -14.41 -6.73 -9.26
C PRO A 174 -15.73 -7.21 -8.64
N HIS A 175 -15.94 -8.53 -8.56
CA HIS A 175 -17.14 -9.13 -7.98
C HIS A 175 -17.19 -9.09 -6.45
N LEU A 176 -16.06 -8.83 -5.78
CA LEU A 176 -15.98 -8.70 -4.32
C LEU A 176 -16.01 -7.24 -3.87
N LYS A 177 -16.04 -6.27 -4.79
CA LYS A 177 -15.95 -4.84 -4.46
C LYS A 177 -16.94 -4.39 -3.38
N GLN A 178 -18.16 -4.94 -3.38
CA GLN A 178 -19.21 -4.63 -2.39
C GLN A 178 -18.99 -5.27 -1.01
N THR A 179 -18.03 -6.20 -0.89
CA THR A 179 -17.73 -6.94 0.35
C THR A 179 -16.31 -6.72 0.87
N LEU A 180 -15.48 -5.93 0.18
CA LEU A 180 -14.13 -5.55 0.63
C LEU A 180 -14.21 -4.19 1.33
N GLY A 181 -13.65 -4.06 2.54
CA GLY A 181 -13.92 -2.99 3.48
C GLY A 181 -13.83 -1.60 2.89
N LEU A 182 -12.64 -1.16 2.47
CA LEU A 182 -12.45 0.18 1.90
C LEU A 182 -13.17 0.34 0.56
N ALA A 183 -13.20 -0.70 -0.28
CA ALA A 183 -13.83 -0.62 -1.61
C ALA A 183 -15.35 -0.45 -1.53
N SER A 184 -15.98 -1.11 -0.55
CA SER A 184 -17.41 -1.06 -0.28
C SER A 184 -17.84 0.22 0.44
N ALA A 185 -16.92 0.90 1.12
CA ALA A 185 -17.15 2.21 1.74
C ALA A 185 -17.11 3.36 0.72
N SER A 186 -16.62 3.13 -0.51
CA SER A 186 -16.47 4.19 -1.51
C SER A 186 -17.82 4.70 -2.02
N PRO A 187 -18.02 6.03 -2.19
CA PRO A 187 -17.07 7.10 -1.90
C PRO A 187 -16.93 7.39 -0.39
N ALA A 188 -15.69 7.50 0.08
CA ALA A 188 -15.35 7.86 1.46
C ALA A 188 -14.08 8.70 1.53
N ALA A 189 -14.00 9.55 2.55
CA ALA A 189 -12.80 10.28 2.91
C ALA A 189 -12.01 9.49 3.96
N LEU A 190 -10.75 9.19 3.65
CA LEU A 190 -9.79 8.62 4.60
C LEU A 190 -9.09 9.76 5.34
N VAL A 191 -9.31 9.84 6.65
CA VAL A 191 -8.69 10.85 7.51
C VAL A 191 -7.62 10.20 8.37
N ALA A 192 -6.40 10.73 8.29
CA ALA A 192 -5.27 10.31 9.11
C ALA A 192 -4.99 11.38 10.18
N GLY A 193 -5.14 11.01 11.46
CA GLY A 193 -4.63 11.79 12.59
C GLY A 193 -3.21 11.33 12.91
N LEU A 194 -2.24 12.24 12.88
CA LEU A 194 -0.83 11.96 13.13
C LEU A 194 -0.36 12.71 14.39
N TYR A 195 0.05 11.98 15.41
CA TYR A 195 0.70 12.56 16.60
C TYR A 195 2.21 12.36 16.50
N ILE A 196 2.95 13.42 16.82
CA ILE A 196 4.41 13.42 16.88
C ILE A 196 4.77 13.97 18.26
N ALA A 197 5.44 13.15 19.07
CA ALA A 197 5.85 13.58 20.40
C ALA A 197 6.88 14.72 20.29
N PRO A 198 6.79 15.75 21.14
CA PRO A 198 7.84 16.77 21.21
C PRO A 198 9.16 16.12 21.62
N HIS A 199 10.28 16.63 21.11
CA HIS A 199 11.60 16.19 21.59
C HIS A 199 11.75 16.55 23.06
N HIS A 200 12.02 15.55 23.89
CA HIS A 200 12.32 15.71 25.31
C HIS A 200 13.83 15.56 25.56
N ASP A 201 14.40 16.47 26.35
CA ASP A 201 15.82 16.46 26.73
C ASP A 201 16.19 15.28 27.65
N ASP A 202 15.20 14.57 28.19
CA ASP A 202 15.39 13.44 29.11
C ASP A 202 15.73 12.12 28.41
N GLY A 203 15.80 12.12 27.07
CA GLY A 203 16.08 10.94 26.27
C GLY A 203 14.93 9.96 26.17
N SER A 204 13.73 10.31 26.65
CA SER A 204 12.53 9.51 26.42
C SER A 204 12.14 9.62 24.94
N TYR A 205 12.03 8.46 24.32
CA TYR A 205 11.78 8.33 22.89
C TYR A 205 10.38 7.79 22.65
N GLU A 206 9.57 8.53 21.88
CA GLU A 206 8.23 8.12 21.48
C GLU A 206 8.10 8.20 19.94
N PRO A 207 7.79 7.08 19.26
CA PRO A 207 7.61 7.08 17.81
C PRO A 207 6.34 7.85 17.39
N PRO A 208 6.25 8.33 16.14
CA PRO A 208 5.03 8.92 15.63
C PRO A 208 3.89 7.89 15.69
N LEU A 209 2.70 8.37 16.02
CA LEU A 209 1.48 7.58 16.12
C LEU A 209 0.49 8.04 15.06
N MET A 210 -0.23 7.11 14.45
CA MET A 210 -1.22 7.41 13.42
C MET A 210 -2.52 6.66 13.65
N ARG A 211 -3.66 7.35 13.51
CA ARG A 211 -4.97 6.70 13.43
C ARG A 211 -5.63 7.02 12.10
N LEU A 212 -6.17 5.98 11.47
CA LEU A 212 -6.95 6.11 10.24
C LEU A 212 -8.43 6.00 10.56
N SER A 213 -9.23 6.88 9.98
CA SER A 213 -10.70 6.88 10.13
C SER A 213 -11.37 7.11 8.78
N LEU A 214 -12.48 6.40 8.54
CA LEU A 214 -13.30 6.60 7.35
C LEU A 214 -14.48 7.51 7.64
N HIS A 215 -14.60 8.56 6.85
CA HIS A 215 -15.68 9.53 6.90
C HIS A 215 -16.50 9.48 5.61
N PRO A 216 -17.83 9.57 5.68
CA PRO A 216 -18.68 9.80 4.53
C PRO A 216 -18.25 11.03 3.73
N ALA A 217 -18.19 10.87 2.41
CA ALA A 217 -17.88 11.96 1.51
C ALA A 217 -18.59 11.78 0.17
N THR A 218 -18.79 12.86 -0.57
CA THR A 218 -19.35 12.84 -1.92
C THR A 218 -18.34 12.38 -2.98
N GLY A 219 -17.05 12.32 -2.62
CA GLY A 219 -15.96 11.79 -3.44
C GLY A 219 -14.87 11.21 -2.57
N SER A 220 -14.03 10.35 -3.15
CA SER A 220 -12.90 9.77 -2.43
C SER A 220 -11.81 10.81 -2.21
N SER A 221 -11.41 11.01 -0.97
CA SER A 221 -10.32 11.92 -0.60
C SER A 221 -9.47 11.33 0.52
N VAL A 222 -8.24 11.80 0.63
CA VAL A 222 -7.35 11.46 1.75
C VAL A 222 -6.85 12.76 2.35
N THR A 223 -6.84 12.86 3.68
CA THR A 223 -6.35 14.05 4.38
C THR A 223 -5.59 13.64 5.63
N ALA A 224 -4.39 14.18 5.80
CA ALA A 224 -3.61 13.99 7.03
C ALA A 224 -3.54 15.28 7.83
N HIS A 225 -3.80 15.20 9.13
CA HIS A 225 -3.68 16.32 10.06
C HIS A 225 -2.81 15.95 11.26
N LEU A 226 -2.18 16.96 11.85
CA LEU A 226 -1.41 16.79 13.09
C LEU A 226 -2.37 16.81 14.28
N ALA A 227 -2.33 15.76 15.10
CA ALA A 227 -3.05 15.68 16.35
C ALA A 227 -2.31 16.49 17.43
N PRO A 228 -2.96 17.44 18.11
CA PRO A 228 -2.33 18.26 19.16
C PRO A 228 -1.82 17.43 20.34
N SER A 229 -2.53 16.36 20.68
CA SER A 229 -2.17 15.45 21.76
C SER A 229 -2.34 13.99 21.36
N ARG A 230 -1.69 13.10 22.11
CA ARG A 230 -1.87 11.66 21.97
C ARG A 230 -3.32 11.25 22.23
N ASP A 231 -3.98 11.87 23.21
CA ASP A 231 -5.36 11.56 23.59
C ASP A 231 -6.35 11.85 22.47
N ASP A 232 -6.07 12.85 21.63
CA ASP A 232 -6.90 13.16 20.46
C ASP A 232 -6.94 12.00 19.46
N LEU A 233 -5.89 11.17 19.38
CA LEU A 233 -5.91 9.96 18.55
C LEU A 233 -6.85 8.89 19.12
N TYR A 234 -7.10 8.86 20.43
CA TYR A 234 -7.98 7.89 21.07
C TYR A 234 -9.42 8.40 21.22
N ALA A 235 -9.68 9.67 20.89
CA ALA A 235 -11.02 10.24 20.94
C ALA A 235 -11.99 9.39 20.10
N PRO A 236 -13.23 9.15 20.58
CA PRO A 236 -14.22 8.40 19.82
C PRO A 236 -14.50 9.11 18.50
N VAL A 237 -14.61 8.35 17.41
CA VAL A 237 -15.01 8.92 16.10
C VAL A 237 -16.39 9.53 16.29
N PRO A 238 -16.61 10.82 15.98
CA PRO A 238 -17.91 11.46 16.14
C PRO A 238 -19.00 10.64 15.44
N SER A 239 -20.08 10.37 16.16
CA SER A 239 -21.26 9.73 15.58
C SER A 239 -21.74 10.57 14.40
N LEU A 240 -21.96 9.92 13.26
CA LEU A 240 -22.52 10.61 12.11
C LEU A 240 -23.94 11.06 12.43
N PRO A 241 -24.34 12.28 12.03
CA PRO A 241 -25.73 12.69 12.16
C PRO A 241 -26.61 11.75 11.32
N PRO A 242 -27.75 11.30 11.85
CA PRO A 242 -28.66 10.41 11.14
C PRO A 242 -29.10 11.05 9.81
N GLY A 243 -29.01 10.28 8.71
CA GLY A 243 -29.36 10.74 7.37
C GLY A 243 -28.19 11.02 6.43
N ASN A 244 -26.95 11.11 6.95
CA ASN A 244 -25.71 11.21 6.17
C ASN A 244 -24.86 9.94 6.27
N GLU A 245 -25.46 8.81 6.62
CA GLU A 245 -24.81 7.50 6.58
C GLU A 245 -24.87 7.00 5.13
N PRO A 246 -23.81 7.13 4.30
CA PRO A 246 -23.62 6.19 3.21
C PRO A 246 -23.72 4.83 3.88
N SER A 247 -24.62 3.99 3.40
CA SER A 247 -24.95 2.70 3.98
C SER A 247 -23.64 2.06 4.45
N ARG A 248 -23.35 2.12 5.76
CA ARG A 248 -22.05 1.71 6.26
C ARG A 248 -21.96 0.25 5.87
N SER A 249 -21.10 -0.05 4.90
CA SER A 249 -20.93 -1.41 4.49
C SER A 249 -20.56 -2.18 5.75
N PRO A 250 -21.26 -3.27 6.10
CA PRO A 250 -20.92 -4.04 7.29
C PRO A 250 -19.49 -4.59 7.23
N TRP A 251 -18.87 -4.54 6.04
CA TRP A 251 -17.49 -4.94 5.78
C TRP A 251 -16.48 -3.83 6.04
N ALA A 252 -16.90 -2.57 5.99
CA ALA A 252 -16.05 -1.42 6.27
C ALA A 252 -15.91 -1.23 7.78
N ARG A 253 -14.68 -1.06 8.25
CA ARG A 253 -14.47 -0.58 9.62
C ARG A 253 -14.54 0.98 9.57
N PRO A 254 -14.93 1.65 10.66
CA PRO A 254 -14.96 3.10 10.71
C PRO A 254 -13.61 3.71 11.11
N SER A 255 -12.74 2.96 11.79
CA SER A 255 -11.39 3.40 12.17
C SER A 255 -10.48 2.24 12.54
N THR A 256 -9.17 2.44 12.40
CA THR A 256 -8.14 1.55 12.93
C THR A 256 -7.91 1.77 14.44
N PRO A 257 -7.31 0.79 15.13
CA PRO A 257 -6.48 1.06 16.29
C PRO A 257 -5.40 2.10 15.98
N VAL A 258 -4.87 2.76 17.01
CA VAL A 258 -3.71 3.66 16.86
C VAL A 258 -2.50 2.82 16.44
N LEU A 259 -1.91 3.19 15.31
CA LEU A 259 -0.71 2.58 14.74
C LEU A 259 0.51 3.28 15.34
N SER A 260 1.43 2.50 15.90
CA SER A 260 2.77 2.98 16.27
C SER A 260 3.73 2.78 15.10
N GLU A 261 4.64 3.73 14.88
CA GLU A 261 5.61 3.69 13.78
C GLU A 261 4.93 3.47 12.41
N PRO A 262 4.07 4.42 11.97
CA PRO A 262 3.31 4.26 10.74
C PRO A 262 4.23 3.91 9.57
N GLU A 263 3.83 2.91 8.78
CA GLU A 263 4.63 2.36 7.67
C GLU A 263 4.65 3.28 6.43
N VAL A 264 4.72 4.60 6.65
CA VAL A 264 4.89 5.64 5.61
C VAL A 264 6.35 5.78 5.15
N PHE A 265 7.23 5.01 5.79
CA PHE A 265 8.65 4.89 5.44
C PHE A 265 8.93 3.52 4.80
N GLY A 266 10.05 3.45 4.08
CA GLY A 266 10.49 2.23 3.40
C GLY A 266 10.49 2.38 1.89
N ASP A 267 10.62 1.24 1.21
CA ASP A 267 10.94 1.19 -0.21
C ASP A 267 9.73 1.36 -1.14
N ALA A 268 8.56 0.90 -0.69
CA ALA A 268 7.27 1.00 -1.41
C ALA A 268 6.10 1.04 -0.40
N PRO A 269 6.04 2.09 0.45
CA PRO A 269 5.09 2.16 1.55
C PRO A 269 3.63 2.13 1.09
N ALA A 270 3.27 2.78 -0.03
CA ALA A 270 1.88 2.82 -0.48
C ALA A 270 1.41 1.45 -1.01
N THR A 271 2.25 0.78 -1.80
CA THR A 271 2.01 -0.61 -2.22
C THR A 271 1.86 -1.51 -1.00
N ARG A 272 2.69 -1.34 0.03
CA ARG A 272 2.61 -2.15 1.26
C ARG A 272 1.28 -1.94 1.99
N TYR A 273 0.82 -0.70 2.16
CA TYR A 273 -0.51 -0.42 2.73
C TYR A 273 -1.61 -1.09 1.90
N ALA A 274 -1.63 -0.85 0.59
CA ALA A 274 -2.68 -1.37 -0.29
C ALA A 274 -2.79 -2.91 -0.24
N TYR A 275 -1.66 -3.61 -0.26
CA TYR A 275 -1.65 -5.07 -0.15
C TYR A 275 -1.99 -5.57 1.26
N THR A 276 -1.59 -4.86 2.32
CA THR A 276 -1.97 -5.21 3.70
C THR A 276 -3.47 -5.08 3.89
N TRP A 277 -4.05 -4.01 3.38
CA TRP A 277 -5.49 -3.74 3.35
C TRP A 277 -6.26 -4.80 2.58
N LEU A 278 -5.82 -5.14 1.36
CA LEU A 278 -6.42 -6.22 0.58
C LEU A 278 -6.33 -7.56 1.30
N HIS A 279 -5.16 -7.87 1.89
CA HIS A 279 -4.96 -9.14 2.59
C HIS A 279 -5.89 -9.26 3.81
N GLU A 280 -6.03 -8.20 4.60
CA GLU A 280 -6.97 -8.14 5.72
C GLU A 280 -8.42 -8.37 5.25
N ASP A 281 -8.85 -7.73 4.17
CA ASP A 281 -10.19 -7.90 3.63
C ASP A 281 -10.44 -9.33 3.13
N LEU A 282 -9.51 -9.89 2.36
CA LEU A 282 -9.62 -11.27 1.87
C LEU A 282 -9.61 -12.28 3.01
N HIS A 283 -8.82 -12.02 4.07
CA HIS A 283 -8.78 -12.87 5.26
C HIS A 283 -10.13 -12.91 5.98
N ARG A 284 -10.82 -11.77 6.11
CA ARG A 284 -12.16 -11.70 6.72
C ARG A 284 -13.22 -12.45 5.92
N LEU A 285 -13.02 -12.58 4.60
CA LEU A 285 -13.86 -13.40 3.72
C LEU A 285 -13.44 -14.88 3.70
N HIS A 286 -12.46 -15.29 4.52
CA HIS A 286 -11.86 -16.62 4.52
C HIS A 286 -11.25 -17.01 3.16
N LEU A 287 -10.80 -16.02 2.39
CA LEU A 287 -10.12 -16.17 1.10
C LEU A 287 -8.60 -16.14 1.22
N THR A 288 -8.05 -16.02 2.44
CA THR A 288 -6.63 -16.29 2.74
C THR A 288 -6.51 -17.11 4.02
N VAL A 289 -5.43 -17.90 4.10
CA VAL A 289 -5.19 -18.80 5.24
C VAL A 289 -4.80 -18.00 6.50
N ARG A 290 -4.07 -16.91 6.32
CA ARG A 290 -3.59 -16.05 7.42
C ARG A 290 -4.01 -14.60 7.16
N GLY A 291 -3.99 -13.81 8.22
CA GLY A 291 -4.07 -12.35 8.12
C GLY A 291 -2.71 -11.75 7.79
N PRO A 292 -2.65 -10.43 7.50
CA PRO A 292 -1.40 -9.74 7.27
C PRO A 292 -0.47 -9.84 8.48
N ARG A 293 0.83 -10.07 8.25
CA ARG A 293 1.84 -10.14 9.32
C ARG A 293 2.19 -8.78 9.92
N ALA A 294 1.89 -7.69 9.22
CA ALA A 294 2.20 -6.33 9.65
C ALA A 294 1.01 -5.72 10.40
N THR A 295 1.22 -5.39 11.67
CA THR A 295 0.19 -4.77 12.54
C THR A 295 0.13 -3.25 12.44
N ASN A 296 1.15 -2.62 11.83
CA ASN A 296 1.32 -1.17 11.85
C ASN A 296 0.72 -0.47 10.61
N SER A 297 -0.08 -1.19 9.83
CA SER A 297 -0.72 -0.71 8.59
C SER A 297 -2.21 -1.06 8.51
N GLY A 298 -2.87 -1.11 9.69
CA GLY A 298 -4.27 -1.53 9.83
C GLY A 298 -5.22 -0.93 8.79
N LEU A 299 -6.21 -1.71 8.38
CA LEU A 299 -7.31 -1.25 7.53
C LEU A 299 -8.36 -0.54 8.41
N PRO A 300 -8.71 0.74 8.13
CA PRO A 300 -9.72 1.46 8.87
C PRO A 300 -11.12 0.94 8.64
#